data_AF-A0A976DYD9-F1
#
_entry.id   AF-A0A976DYD9-F1
#
_cell.length_a   1.000
_cell.length_b   1.000
_cell.length_c   1.000
_cell.angle_alpha   90.00
_cell.angle_beta   90.00
_cell.angle_gamma   90.00
#
_symmetry.space_group_name_H-M   'P 1'
#
loop_
_entity.id
_entity.type
_entity.pdbx_description
1 polymer ?
#
loop_
_entity_poly.entity_id
_entity_poly.type
_entity_poly.pdbx_seq_one_letter_code
_entity_poly.pdbx_strand_id
1 'polypeptide(L)'
;MSQTLHPKLLRSLHTLPEDHSRAQPHVSAASGLVMLESSGNWHGYFVADDEHHLGHVVLGNEAPVELLRILPGDLPNDAKKRKKAKPDLECLMALPPMPGHAHGALLTLGSGSKEQRHAGLLMPLNAQGLLPADVEGAAKQLNLTELYAPLHNAFDDLNIEGCFLQGEHVHLLQRGNKGESGSACIRFDAAQFQTWLIDERVSAPVPQHIFKIDLGNVNGIPLTPTDGIGLPDGRWLLSAAAENTGDSVTDGPCAGSALALLDSKGDVLALHLLEGAPKVEGIALVMKGNATQVLMVTDADDPTLASQLLSLDAFWL
;
A
#
# COMPACT_ATOMS: atom_id res chain seq x y z
N MET A 1 12.72 -23.25 10.67
CA MET A 1 11.78 -22.82 11.74
C MET A 1 11.48 -21.35 11.47
N SER A 2 10.22 -20.98 11.29
CA SER A 2 9.85 -19.56 11.15
C SER A 2 10.16 -18.85 12.47
N GLN A 3 11.02 -17.83 12.41
CA GLN A 3 11.32 -16.98 13.56
C GLN A 3 10.23 -15.91 13.66
N THR A 4 9.63 -15.75 14.84
CA THR A 4 8.79 -14.58 15.14
C THR A 4 9.65 -13.34 15.23
N LEU A 5 9.29 -12.30 14.49
CA LEU A 5 9.94 -10.99 14.50
C LEU A 5 9.20 -10.06 15.46
N HIS A 6 9.93 -9.13 16.06
CA HIS A 6 9.39 -8.21 17.06
C HIS A 6 9.51 -6.77 16.54
N PRO A 7 8.49 -6.26 15.81
CA PRO A 7 8.45 -4.86 15.41
C PRO A 7 8.53 -3.93 16.63
N LYS A 8 9.24 -2.82 16.47
CA LYS A 8 9.32 -1.73 17.45
C LYS A 8 8.39 -0.61 17.01
N LEU A 9 7.49 -0.18 17.89
CA LEU A 9 6.71 1.03 17.68
C LEU A 9 7.65 2.23 17.58
N LEU A 10 7.61 2.95 16.45
CA LEU A 10 8.26 4.25 16.32
C LEU A 10 7.34 5.36 16.82
N ARG A 11 6.09 5.37 16.35
CA ARG A 11 5.08 6.35 16.75
C ARG A 11 3.68 5.89 16.39
N SER A 12 2.69 6.40 17.11
CA SER A 12 1.30 6.40 16.65
C SER A 12 1.07 7.54 15.66
N LEU A 13 0.21 7.32 14.68
CA LEU A 13 -0.09 8.24 13.58
C LEU A 13 -1.12 9.30 14.01
N HIS A 14 -0.73 10.12 14.98
CA HIS A 14 -1.51 11.26 15.44
C HIS A 14 -1.43 12.44 14.48
N THR A 15 -2.55 13.11 14.27
CA THR A 15 -2.68 14.32 13.43
C THR A 15 -3.38 15.42 14.22
N LEU A 16 -3.41 16.63 13.68
CA LEU A 16 -4.17 17.73 14.27
C LEU A 16 -5.67 17.54 13.93
N PRO A 17 -6.59 17.58 14.91
CA PRO A 17 -8.01 17.42 14.65
C PRO A 17 -8.57 18.37 13.59
N GLU A 18 -8.07 19.61 13.54
CA GLU A 18 -8.49 20.61 12.54
C GLU A 18 -8.15 20.23 11.09
N ASP A 19 -7.14 19.38 10.89
CA ASP A 19 -6.69 18.93 9.55
C ASP A 19 -7.44 17.65 9.11
N HIS A 20 -8.12 16.98 10.03
CA HIS A 20 -8.85 15.74 9.78
C HIS A 20 -10.32 16.02 9.44
N SER A 21 -10.85 15.43 8.36
CA SER A 21 -12.22 15.70 7.86
C SER A 21 -13.32 15.48 8.93
N ARG A 22 -13.10 14.50 9.81
CA ARG A 22 -13.99 14.13 10.93
C ARG A 22 -13.56 14.66 12.31
N ALA A 23 -12.58 15.58 12.35
CA ALA A 23 -11.99 16.09 13.59
C ALA A 23 -11.39 15.01 14.52
N GLN A 24 -10.85 13.92 13.95
CA GLN A 24 -10.17 12.89 14.72
C GLN A 24 -8.70 13.29 14.97
N PRO A 25 -8.14 12.99 16.16
CA PRO A 25 -6.75 13.31 16.48
C PRO A 25 -5.72 12.31 15.91
N HIS A 26 -6.13 11.47 14.96
CA HIS A 26 -5.30 10.40 14.40
C HIS A 26 -5.81 9.92 13.06
N VAL A 27 -4.93 9.24 12.32
CA VAL A 27 -5.29 8.35 11.21
C VAL A 27 -5.56 6.96 11.78
N SER A 28 -6.70 6.35 11.42
CA SER A 28 -7.11 5.03 11.93
C SER A 28 -6.86 3.86 10.97
N ALA A 29 -6.73 4.14 9.68
CA ALA A 29 -6.46 3.17 8.64
C ALA A 29 -5.34 3.73 7.74
N ALA A 30 -4.21 3.03 7.68
CA ALA A 30 -3.04 3.44 6.92
C ALA A 30 -2.51 2.28 6.10
N SER A 31 -2.64 2.39 4.77
CA SER A 31 -2.18 1.42 3.79
C SER A 31 -1.17 2.02 2.83
N GLY A 32 -0.34 1.18 2.21
CA GLY A 32 0.75 1.57 1.32
C GLY A 32 1.81 2.44 2.01
N LEU A 33 3.09 2.18 1.79
CA LEU A 33 4.14 3.03 2.37
C LEU A 33 5.25 3.28 1.37
N VAL A 34 5.53 4.56 1.13
CA VAL A 34 6.67 4.99 0.33
C VAL A 34 7.57 5.88 1.18
N MET A 35 8.85 5.58 1.21
CA MET A 35 9.87 6.41 1.82
C MET A 35 10.74 7.05 0.75
N LEU A 36 10.79 8.38 0.71
CA LEU A 36 11.62 9.17 -0.20
C LEU A 36 12.72 9.88 0.60
N GLU A 37 13.95 9.81 0.12
CA GLU A 37 15.05 10.57 0.72
C GLU A 37 15.14 11.95 0.07
N SER A 38 15.18 13.00 0.89
CA SER A 38 15.42 14.37 0.43
C SER A 38 16.23 15.15 1.46
N SER A 39 17.32 15.76 1.00
CA SER A 39 18.16 16.66 1.79
C SER A 39 18.64 16.06 3.13
N GLY A 40 18.91 14.76 3.16
CA GLY A 40 19.40 14.01 4.33
C GLY A 40 18.30 13.45 5.23
N ASN A 41 17.02 13.60 4.87
CA ASN A 41 15.88 13.12 5.66
C ASN A 41 15.03 12.14 4.87
N TRP A 42 14.44 11.18 5.58
CA TRP A 42 13.47 10.24 5.02
C TRP A 42 12.05 10.76 5.23
N HIS A 43 11.33 10.98 4.13
CA HIS A 43 9.94 11.40 4.07
C HIS A 43 9.06 10.18 3.78
N GLY A 44 8.15 9.86 4.70
CA GLY A 44 7.19 8.78 4.56
C GLY A 44 5.84 9.29 4.09
N TYR A 45 5.29 8.63 3.08
CA TYR A 45 3.93 8.85 2.58
C TYR A 45 3.15 7.54 2.66
N PHE A 46 1.91 7.61 3.15
CA PHE A 46 0.99 6.48 3.21
C PHE A 46 -0.43 6.92 2.87
N VAL A 47 -1.27 6.01 2.40
CA VAL A 47 -2.69 6.29 2.15
C VAL A 47 -3.45 6.30 3.47
N ALA A 48 -4.36 7.26 3.65
CA ALA A 48 -5.31 7.24 4.74
C ALA A 48 -6.66 6.75 4.21
N ASP A 49 -6.94 5.45 4.30
CA ASP A 49 -7.97 4.76 3.47
C ASP A 49 -9.40 5.21 3.76
N ASP A 50 -9.62 5.66 4.98
CA ASP A 50 -10.90 6.18 5.46
C ASP A 50 -11.05 7.69 5.20
N GLU A 51 -10.11 8.28 4.46
CA GLU A 51 -9.98 9.71 4.16
C GLU A 51 -9.62 9.95 2.68
N HIS A 52 -9.69 11.21 2.24
CA HIS A 52 -9.25 11.64 0.92
C HIS A 52 -7.83 12.25 0.95
N HIS A 53 -6.93 11.64 1.73
CA HIS A 53 -5.61 12.17 2.03
C HIS A 53 -4.52 11.11 1.91
N LEU A 54 -3.29 11.55 1.66
CA LEU A 54 -2.10 10.84 2.12
C LEU A 54 -1.68 11.39 3.47
N GLY A 55 -1.20 10.54 4.36
CA GLY A 55 -0.42 10.97 5.52
C GLY A 55 1.05 11.19 5.14
N HIS A 56 1.66 12.24 5.67
CA HIS A 56 3.07 12.55 5.51
C HIS A 56 3.77 12.65 6.87
N VAL A 57 4.93 12.01 6.98
CA VAL A 57 5.81 12.05 8.15
C VAL A 57 7.25 12.23 7.74
N VAL A 58 8.06 12.85 8.60
CA VAL A 58 9.52 12.86 8.47
C VAL A 58 10.10 11.92 9.53
N LEU A 59 10.87 10.91 9.11
CA LEU A 59 11.42 9.91 10.01
C LEU A 59 12.34 10.55 11.05
N GLY A 60 12.12 10.25 12.33
CA GLY A 60 12.86 10.85 13.45
C GLY A 60 12.34 12.23 13.89
N ASN A 61 11.28 12.72 13.25
CA ASN A 61 10.52 13.89 13.69
C ASN A 61 9.21 13.45 14.37
N GLU A 62 8.93 14.03 15.54
CA GLU A 62 7.74 13.75 16.36
C GLU A 62 6.56 14.70 16.05
N ALA A 63 6.71 15.60 15.07
CA ALA A 63 5.61 16.45 14.62
C ALA A 63 4.38 15.60 14.20
N PRO A 64 3.14 16.08 14.40
CA PRO A 64 1.94 15.38 13.94
C PRO A 64 2.01 15.00 12.46
N VAL A 65 1.31 13.92 12.09
CA VAL A 65 1.11 13.52 10.69
C VAL A 65 0.44 14.67 9.95
N GLU A 66 1.07 15.11 8.87
CA GLU A 66 0.49 16.08 7.94
C GLU A 66 -0.46 15.33 6.99
N LEU A 67 -1.70 15.80 6.88
CA LEU A 67 -2.68 15.24 5.95
C LEU A 67 -2.67 16.02 4.64
N LEU A 68 -2.18 15.38 3.59
CA LEU A 68 -2.10 15.94 2.25
C LEU A 68 -3.33 15.52 1.46
N ARG A 69 -4.21 16.47 1.14
CA ARG A 69 -5.43 16.17 0.40
C ARG A 69 -5.12 15.76 -1.04
N ILE A 70 -5.72 14.65 -1.48
CA ILE A 70 -5.52 14.08 -2.81
C ILE A 70 -6.82 13.97 -3.62
N LEU A 71 -7.98 14.06 -2.97
CA LEU A 71 -9.28 14.09 -3.62
C LEU A 71 -10.18 15.19 -3.01
N PRO A 72 -11.05 15.80 -3.82
CA PRO A 72 -11.97 16.83 -3.35
C PRO A 72 -13.04 16.26 -2.42
N GLY A 73 -13.52 17.11 -1.51
CA GLY A 73 -14.65 16.81 -0.63
C GLY A 73 -14.35 15.79 0.48
N ASP A 74 -15.28 15.65 1.40
CA ASP A 74 -15.13 14.78 2.56
C ASP A 74 -15.98 13.52 2.44
N LEU A 75 -15.49 12.44 3.04
CA LEU A 75 -16.23 11.20 3.15
C LEU A 75 -17.35 11.31 4.21
N PRO A 76 -18.46 10.57 4.07
CA PRO A 76 -19.52 10.58 5.06
C PRO A 76 -19.05 10.14 6.46
N ASN A 77 -19.60 10.77 7.51
CA ASN A 77 -19.35 10.33 8.90
C ASN A 77 -19.91 8.92 9.20
N ASP A 78 -21.04 8.58 8.59
CA ASP A 78 -21.66 7.25 8.73
C ASP A 78 -20.78 6.17 8.09
N ALA A 79 -20.41 5.15 8.89
CA ALA A 79 -19.46 4.11 8.47
C ALA A 79 -19.91 3.34 7.22
N LYS A 80 -21.20 3.01 7.10
CA LYS A 80 -21.71 2.26 5.95
C LYS A 80 -21.71 3.11 4.68
N LYS A 81 -22.10 4.39 4.79
CA LYS A 81 -22.05 5.34 3.67
C LYS A 81 -20.61 5.62 3.25
N ARG A 82 -19.67 5.76 4.20
CA ARG A 82 -18.24 5.91 3.93
C ARG A 82 -17.67 4.71 3.18
N LYS A 83 -17.85 3.48 3.71
CA LYS A 83 -17.37 2.25 3.05
C LYS A 83 -17.88 2.11 1.62
N LYS A 84 -19.08 2.63 1.32
CA LYS A 84 -19.65 2.65 -0.03
C LYS A 84 -19.03 3.74 -0.92
N ALA A 85 -18.75 4.91 -0.36
CA ALA A 85 -18.27 6.09 -1.08
C ALA A 85 -16.75 6.12 -1.28
N LYS A 86 -15.97 5.50 -0.38
CA LYS A 86 -14.50 5.56 -0.44
C LYS A 86 -13.98 4.95 -1.74
N PRO A 87 -12.95 5.56 -2.36
CA PRO A 87 -12.31 5.05 -3.57
C PRO A 87 -11.55 3.74 -3.33
N ASP A 88 -11.29 3.40 -2.05
CA ASP A 88 -10.59 2.17 -1.65
C ASP A 88 -9.18 2.16 -2.26
N LEU A 89 -8.47 3.28 -2.10
CA LEU A 89 -7.06 3.41 -2.49
C LEU A 89 -6.26 2.62 -1.46
N GLU A 90 -5.76 1.45 -1.83
CA GLU A 90 -5.06 0.55 -0.89
C GLU A 90 -3.55 0.47 -1.24
N CYS A 91 -3.16 0.89 -2.45
CA CYS A 91 -1.78 0.78 -2.92
C CYS A 91 -1.08 2.13 -3.00
N LEU A 92 0.23 2.14 -2.78
CA LEU A 92 1.10 3.31 -3.02
C LEU A 92 2.49 2.88 -3.50
N MET A 93 2.94 3.40 -4.64
CA MET A 93 4.31 3.18 -5.12
C MET A 93 4.97 4.45 -5.66
N ALA A 94 6.30 4.51 -5.53
CA ALA A 94 7.12 5.52 -6.19
C ALA A 94 7.43 5.11 -7.64
N LEU A 95 7.23 6.05 -8.57
CA LEU A 95 7.64 5.93 -9.96
C LEU A 95 8.90 6.77 -10.20
N PRO A 96 9.87 6.25 -10.97
CA PRO A 96 11.05 7.01 -11.36
C PRO A 96 10.68 8.17 -12.29
N PRO A 97 11.61 9.09 -12.57
CA PRO A 97 11.44 10.10 -13.59
C PRO A 97 10.96 9.52 -14.93
N MET A 98 9.92 10.13 -15.49
CA MET A 98 9.32 9.76 -16.77
C MET A 98 8.89 11.03 -17.53
N PRO A 99 8.59 10.97 -18.84
CA PRO A 99 8.20 12.16 -19.59
C PRO A 99 7.01 12.89 -18.93
N GLY A 100 7.15 14.21 -18.74
CA GLY A 100 6.15 15.03 -18.00
C GLY A 100 6.33 15.04 -16.47
N HIS A 101 7.12 14.12 -15.91
CA HIS A 101 7.36 13.96 -14.48
C HIS A 101 8.87 13.83 -14.21
N ALA A 102 9.61 14.91 -14.41
CA ALA A 102 11.08 14.92 -14.39
C ALA A 102 11.72 14.49 -13.04
N HIS A 103 10.95 14.55 -11.95
CA HIS A 103 11.40 14.15 -10.61
C HIS A 103 10.70 12.87 -10.13
N GLY A 104 9.97 12.18 -11.00
CA GLY A 104 9.14 11.04 -10.66
C GLY A 104 7.75 11.44 -10.16
N ALA A 105 7.02 10.46 -9.66
CA ALA A 105 5.66 10.61 -9.16
C ALA A 105 5.35 9.54 -8.11
N LEU A 106 4.35 9.77 -7.27
CA LEU A 106 3.68 8.71 -6.54
C LEU A 106 2.44 8.24 -7.31
N LEU A 107 2.20 6.93 -7.30
CA LEU A 107 0.99 6.33 -7.86
C LEU A 107 0.22 5.61 -6.76
N THR A 108 -1.06 5.93 -6.63
CA THR A 108 -2.00 5.14 -5.82
C THR A 108 -3.13 4.60 -6.69
N LEU A 109 -3.60 3.40 -6.35
CA LEU A 109 -4.60 2.66 -7.12
C LEU A 109 -5.71 2.18 -6.20
N GLY A 110 -6.95 2.29 -6.67
CA GLY A 110 -8.10 1.70 -6.01
C GLY A 110 -8.14 0.18 -6.15
N SER A 111 -8.77 -0.52 -5.21
CA SER A 111 -8.71 -2.00 -5.12
C SER A 111 -9.33 -2.75 -6.31
N GLY A 112 -10.08 -2.09 -7.18
CA GLY A 112 -10.69 -2.74 -8.35
C GLY A 112 -11.92 -3.60 -8.05
N SER A 113 -12.27 -3.81 -6.78
CA SER A 113 -13.37 -4.68 -6.33
C SER A 113 -14.78 -4.22 -6.72
N LYS A 114 -14.95 -2.95 -7.08
CA LYS A 114 -16.20 -2.37 -7.61
C LYS A 114 -15.89 -1.28 -8.61
N GLU A 115 -16.83 -0.95 -9.50
CA GLU A 115 -16.64 0.06 -10.55
C GLU A 115 -16.13 1.41 -10.01
N GLN A 116 -16.63 1.89 -8.86
CA GLN A 116 -16.16 3.14 -8.27
C GLN A 116 -14.73 3.09 -7.70
N ARG A 117 -14.17 1.89 -7.58
CA ARG A 117 -12.79 1.61 -7.12
C ARG A 117 -11.84 1.38 -8.29
N HIS A 118 -12.30 1.64 -9.53
CA HIS A 118 -11.48 1.62 -10.76
C HIS A 118 -10.86 3.01 -10.99
N ALA A 119 -10.38 3.63 -9.92
CA ALA A 119 -9.80 4.96 -9.92
C ALA A 119 -8.40 4.92 -9.31
N GLY A 120 -7.48 5.70 -9.84
CA GLY A 120 -6.14 5.90 -9.28
C GLY A 120 -5.73 7.36 -9.39
N LEU A 121 -4.61 7.71 -8.74
CA LEU A 121 -4.05 9.05 -8.78
C LEU A 121 -2.55 8.98 -9.06
N LEU A 122 -2.11 9.74 -10.04
CA LEU A 122 -0.71 10.01 -10.31
C LEU A 122 -0.36 11.40 -9.77
N MET A 123 0.54 11.45 -8.79
CA MET A 123 0.91 12.67 -8.06
C MET A 123 2.36 13.03 -8.36
N PRO A 124 2.64 14.08 -9.14
CA PRO A 124 4.00 14.47 -9.51
C PRO A 124 4.85 14.89 -8.30
N LEU A 125 6.11 14.48 -8.28
CA LEU A 125 7.09 15.00 -7.32
C LEU A 125 7.69 16.32 -7.82
N ASN A 126 8.00 17.21 -6.89
CA ASN A 126 8.67 18.48 -7.14
C ASN A 126 10.20 18.31 -7.28
N ALA A 127 10.92 19.41 -7.49
CA ALA A 127 12.38 19.38 -7.67
C ALA A 127 13.18 18.88 -6.46
N GLN A 128 12.56 18.81 -5.28
CA GLN A 128 13.14 18.25 -4.07
C GLN A 128 12.85 16.74 -3.95
N GLY A 129 12.15 16.14 -4.92
CA GLY A 129 11.72 14.74 -4.87
C GLY A 129 10.58 14.50 -3.88
N LEU A 130 9.80 15.52 -3.54
CA LEU A 130 8.70 15.46 -2.58
C LEU A 130 7.39 15.86 -3.23
N LEU A 131 6.25 15.53 -2.61
CA LEU A 131 4.97 16.06 -3.06
C LEU A 131 4.90 17.60 -2.88
N PRO A 132 4.25 18.34 -3.79
CA PRO A 132 4.01 19.77 -3.60
C PRO A 132 2.98 20.03 -2.49
N ALA A 133 2.86 21.28 -2.03
CA ALA A 133 1.86 21.63 -1.01
C ALA A 133 0.41 21.44 -1.49
N ASP A 134 0.12 21.77 -2.75
CA ASP A 134 -1.18 21.55 -3.38
C ASP A 134 -1.17 20.22 -4.16
N VAL A 135 -1.26 19.09 -3.44
CA VAL A 135 -1.25 17.75 -4.05
C VAL A 135 -2.53 17.52 -4.84
N GLU A 136 -3.69 17.88 -4.31
CA GLU A 136 -5.00 17.74 -4.97
C GLU A 136 -5.01 18.44 -6.34
N GLY A 137 -4.57 19.69 -6.41
CA GLY A 137 -4.52 20.45 -7.66
C GLY A 137 -3.50 19.92 -8.67
N ALA A 138 -2.46 19.22 -8.21
CA ALA A 138 -1.41 18.65 -9.05
C ALA A 138 -1.68 17.19 -9.48
N ALA A 139 -2.57 16.48 -8.79
CA ALA A 139 -2.84 15.07 -9.05
C ALA A 139 -3.60 14.86 -10.37
N LYS A 140 -3.16 13.87 -11.15
CA LYS A 140 -3.91 13.38 -12.32
C LYS A 140 -4.75 12.17 -11.91
N GLN A 141 -6.06 12.27 -12.08
CA GLN A 141 -6.97 11.14 -11.90
C GLN A 141 -6.84 10.15 -13.06
N LEU A 142 -6.83 8.86 -12.72
CA LEU A 142 -6.71 7.76 -13.67
C LEU A 142 -7.99 6.93 -13.66
N ASN A 143 -8.42 6.51 -14.84
CA ASN A 143 -9.45 5.48 -15.00
C ASN A 143 -8.76 4.12 -15.17
N LEU A 144 -8.96 3.22 -14.20
CA LEU A 144 -8.31 1.91 -14.16
C LEU A 144 -9.15 0.80 -14.82
N THR A 145 -10.31 1.14 -15.41
CA THR A 145 -11.24 0.15 -15.97
C THR A 145 -10.57 -0.77 -16.99
N GLU A 146 -9.79 -0.22 -17.94
CA GLU A 146 -9.10 -1.04 -18.95
C GLU A 146 -7.96 -1.88 -18.35
N LEU A 147 -7.27 -1.36 -17.34
CA LEU A 147 -6.21 -2.09 -16.62
C LEU A 147 -6.78 -3.29 -15.86
N TYR A 148 -7.95 -3.13 -15.25
CA TYR A 148 -8.60 -4.15 -14.42
C TYR A 148 -9.49 -5.13 -15.19
N ALA A 149 -9.94 -4.78 -16.40
CA ALA A 149 -10.75 -5.66 -17.24
C ALA A 149 -10.16 -7.08 -17.43
N PRO A 150 -8.87 -7.27 -17.80
CA PRO A 150 -8.30 -8.62 -17.89
C PRO A 150 -8.19 -9.33 -16.52
N LEU A 151 -8.12 -8.59 -15.42
CA LEU A 151 -7.99 -9.15 -14.07
C LEU A 151 -9.34 -9.64 -13.54
N HIS A 152 -10.44 -8.94 -13.84
CA HIS A 152 -11.81 -9.43 -13.56
C HIS A 152 -12.18 -10.70 -14.32
N ASN A 153 -11.48 -11.01 -15.42
CA ASN A 153 -11.61 -12.31 -16.10
C ASN A 153 -10.80 -13.41 -15.41
N ALA A 154 -9.79 -13.05 -14.61
CA ALA A 154 -8.87 -13.97 -13.95
C ALA A 154 -9.25 -14.23 -12.48
N PHE A 155 -9.96 -13.29 -11.84
CA PHE A 155 -10.35 -13.33 -10.44
C PHE A 155 -11.82 -12.94 -10.29
N ASP A 156 -12.60 -13.77 -9.58
CA ASP A 156 -14.03 -13.51 -9.33
C ASP A 156 -14.23 -12.28 -8.43
N ASP A 157 -13.35 -12.12 -7.43
CA ASP A 157 -13.35 -11.01 -6.48
C ASP A 157 -12.02 -10.26 -6.56
N LEU A 158 -11.83 -9.41 -7.57
CA LEU A 158 -10.63 -8.57 -7.68
C LEU A 158 -10.52 -7.65 -6.45
N ASN A 159 -9.36 -7.61 -5.82
CA ASN A 159 -9.06 -6.79 -4.66
C ASN A 159 -7.55 -6.55 -4.58
N ILE A 160 -7.09 -5.54 -5.30
CA ILE A 160 -5.68 -5.14 -5.34
C ILE A 160 -5.34 -4.36 -4.06
N GLU A 161 -4.33 -4.82 -3.32
CA GLU A 161 -3.94 -4.18 -2.05
C GLU A 161 -2.48 -3.70 -2.02
N GLY A 162 -1.60 -4.27 -2.83
CA GLY A 162 -0.23 -3.78 -2.94
C GLY A 162 0.18 -3.46 -4.38
N CYS A 163 1.11 -2.52 -4.53
CA CYS A 163 1.79 -2.31 -5.81
C CYS A 163 3.25 -1.89 -5.62
N PHE A 164 4.14 -2.37 -6.50
CA PHE A 164 5.54 -1.96 -6.48
C PHE A 164 6.21 -2.10 -7.84
N LEU A 165 7.27 -1.32 -8.03
CA LEU A 165 8.17 -1.43 -9.17
C LEU A 165 9.38 -2.31 -8.78
N GLN A 166 9.74 -3.28 -9.62
CA GLN A 166 10.97 -4.06 -9.49
C GLN A 166 11.57 -4.31 -10.87
N GLY A 167 12.74 -3.72 -11.11
CA GLY A 167 13.38 -3.74 -12.43
C GLY A 167 12.45 -3.21 -13.52
N GLU A 168 12.27 -3.99 -14.58
CA GLU A 168 11.44 -3.63 -15.74
C GLU A 168 9.96 -3.96 -15.56
N HIS A 169 9.50 -4.24 -14.33
CA HIS A 169 8.14 -4.71 -14.08
C HIS A 169 7.42 -3.94 -12.97
N VAL A 170 6.17 -3.58 -13.26
CA VAL A 170 5.19 -3.17 -12.23
C VAL A 170 4.47 -4.43 -11.74
N HIS A 171 4.35 -4.55 -10.42
CA HIS A 171 3.69 -5.66 -9.74
C HIS A 171 2.45 -5.15 -9.02
N LEU A 172 1.32 -5.81 -9.22
CA LEU A 172 0.10 -5.61 -8.42
C LEU A 172 -0.15 -6.87 -7.58
N LEU A 173 -0.55 -6.69 -6.33
CA LEU A 173 -0.85 -7.78 -5.41
C LEU A 173 -2.37 -7.91 -5.24
N GLN A 174 -2.89 -9.04 -5.69
CA GLN A 174 -4.27 -9.45 -5.46
C GLN A 174 -4.37 -10.13 -4.10
N ARG A 175 -5.21 -9.59 -3.22
CA ARG A 175 -5.61 -10.25 -1.99
C ARG A 175 -6.67 -11.31 -2.28
N GLY A 176 -6.37 -12.56 -1.97
CA GLY A 176 -7.34 -13.65 -2.13
C GLY A 176 -8.42 -13.63 -1.06
N ASN A 177 -9.65 -14.03 -1.41
CA ASN A 177 -10.68 -14.40 -0.44
C ASN A 177 -10.63 -15.92 -0.18
N LYS A 178 -11.40 -16.44 0.79
CA LYS A 178 -11.49 -17.88 1.12
C LYS A 178 -11.99 -18.79 -0.05
N GLY A 179 -12.22 -18.25 -1.25
CA GLY A 179 -12.69 -18.95 -2.46
C GLY A 179 -11.57 -19.41 -3.41
N GLU A 180 -11.92 -19.71 -4.68
CA GLU A 180 -10.96 -20.24 -5.69
C GLU A 180 -9.99 -19.18 -6.24
N SER A 181 -10.37 -17.90 -6.17
CA SER A 181 -9.54 -16.75 -6.53
C SER A 181 -8.53 -16.45 -5.40
N GLY A 182 -7.47 -17.26 -5.35
CA GLY A 182 -6.40 -17.13 -4.35
C GLY A 182 -5.54 -15.88 -4.54
N SER A 183 -4.70 -15.58 -3.55
CA SER A 183 -3.73 -14.48 -3.60
C SER A 183 -2.79 -14.62 -4.80
N ALA A 184 -2.45 -13.50 -5.43
CA ALA A 184 -1.59 -13.50 -6.60
C ALA A 184 -0.75 -12.22 -6.73
N CYS A 185 0.35 -12.31 -7.46
CA CYS A 185 1.07 -11.16 -7.99
C CYS A 185 0.90 -11.11 -9.52
N ILE A 186 0.46 -9.96 -10.02
CA ILE A 186 0.27 -9.68 -11.44
C ILE A 186 1.41 -8.79 -11.90
N ARG A 187 2.13 -9.20 -12.96
CA ARG A 187 3.22 -8.40 -13.54
C ARG A 187 2.81 -7.73 -14.84
N PHE A 188 3.24 -6.49 -14.98
CA PHE A 188 3.12 -5.67 -16.18
C PHE A 188 4.50 -5.19 -16.62
N ASP A 189 4.66 -4.90 -17.91
CA ASP A 189 5.84 -4.20 -18.43
C ASP A 189 5.88 -2.76 -17.90
N ALA A 190 6.96 -2.37 -17.22
CA ALA A 190 7.03 -1.05 -16.59
C ALA A 190 7.05 0.08 -17.61
N ALA A 191 7.70 -0.09 -18.76
CA ALA A 191 7.78 0.95 -19.78
C ALA A 191 6.41 1.20 -20.44
N GLN A 192 5.65 0.14 -20.74
CA GLN A 192 4.27 0.25 -21.22
C GLN A 192 3.36 0.87 -20.17
N PHE A 193 3.50 0.46 -18.91
CA PHE A 193 2.72 1.00 -17.80
C PHE A 193 2.96 2.51 -17.64
N GLN A 194 4.22 2.96 -17.60
CA GLN A 194 4.56 4.38 -17.51
C GLN A 194 4.07 5.18 -18.72
N THR A 195 4.18 4.63 -19.93
CA THR A 195 3.68 5.27 -21.15
C THR A 195 2.16 5.48 -21.10
N TRP A 196 1.43 4.48 -20.63
CA TRP A 196 -0.03 4.56 -20.44
C TRP A 196 -0.42 5.62 -19.40
N LEU A 197 0.31 5.71 -18.27
CA LEU A 197 0.03 6.70 -17.22
C LEU A 197 0.08 8.14 -17.74
N ILE A 198 0.96 8.43 -18.70
CA ILE A 198 1.20 9.79 -19.20
C ILE A 198 0.39 10.13 -20.46
N ASP A 199 -0.03 9.15 -21.26
CA ASP A 199 -0.77 9.37 -22.51
C ASP A 199 -2.09 8.59 -22.53
N GLU A 200 -3.21 9.29 -22.35
CA GLU A 200 -4.56 8.72 -22.31
C GLU A 200 -5.01 8.08 -23.64
N ARG A 201 -4.27 8.30 -24.74
CA ARG A 201 -4.54 7.66 -26.04
C ARG A 201 -3.93 6.25 -26.13
N VAL A 202 -3.02 5.92 -25.23
CA VAL A 202 -2.39 4.60 -25.15
C VAL A 202 -3.31 3.69 -24.36
N SER A 203 -3.53 2.47 -24.84
CA SER A 203 -4.32 1.47 -24.11
C SER A 203 -3.60 1.02 -22.84
N ALA A 204 -4.37 0.61 -21.83
CA ALA A 204 -3.79 0.04 -20.62
C ALA A 204 -2.88 -1.16 -20.94
N PRO A 205 -1.75 -1.34 -20.21
CA PRO A 205 -0.89 -2.49 -20.39
C PRO A 205 -1.63 -3.78 -20.02
N VAL A 206 -1.28 -4.87 -20.71
CA VAL A 206 -1.84 -6.19 -20.40
C VAL A 206 -0.94 -6.95 -19.41
N PRO A 207 -1.50 -7.81 -18.55
CA PRO A 207 -0.70 -8.66 -17.67
C PRO A 207 0.26 -9.56 -18.48
N GLN A 208 1.54 -9.54 -18.14
CA GLN A 208 2.54 -10.46 -18.70
C GLN A 208 2.50 -11.81 -17.99
N HIS A 209 2.31 -11.79 -16.66
CA HIS A 209 2.29 -12.99 -15.82
C HIS A 209 1.39 -12.80 -14.61
N ILE A 210 0.81 -13.90 -14.13
CA ILE A 210 0.07 -13.99 -12.86
C ILE A 210 0.67 -15.13 -12.04
N PHE A 211 1.33 -14.80 -10.94
CA PHE A 211 1.93 -15.76 -10.01
C PHE A 211 0.96 -15.99 -8.86
N LYS A 212 0.53 -17.23 -8.64
CA LYS A 212 -0.22 -17.56 -7.42
C LYS A 212 0.73 -17.47 -6.24
N ILE A 213 0.28 -16.83 -5.16
CA ILE A 213 1.04 -16.70 -3.92
C ILE A 213 0.36 -17.56 -2.86
N ASP A 214 1.10 -18.50 -2.29
CA ASP A 214 0.69 -19.27 -1.12
C ASP A 214 1.58 -18.90 0.07
N LEU A 215 1.02 -18.15 1.02
CA LEU A 215 1.68 -17.75 2.26
C LEU A 215 1.31 -18.67 3.44
N GLY A 216 0.56 -19.75 3.19
CA GLY A 216 0.02 -20.61 4.22
C GLY A 216 -1.10 -19.96 5.04
N ASN A 217 -1.24 -20.39 6.29
CA ASN A 217 -2.29 -19.92 7.19
C ASN A 217 -1.79 -19.83 8.63
N VAL A 218 -2.47 -18.99 9.43
CA VAL A 218 -2.33 -18.93 10.89
C VAL A 218 -3.64 -19.42 11.50
N ASN A 219 -3.58 -20.50 12.27
CA ASN A 219 -4.77 -21.11 12.91
C ASN A 219 -5.93 -21.39 11.92
N GLY A 220 -5.61 -21.81 10.68
CA GLY A 220 -6.61 -22.07 9.64
C GLY A 220 -7.13 -20.84 8.91
N ILE A 221 -6.64 -19.64 9.23
CA ILE A 221 -6.97 -18.40 8.52
C ILE A 221 -5.84 -18.10 7.53
N PRO A 222 -6.12 -18.04 6.21
CA PRO A 222 -5.10 -17.78 5.19
C PRO A 222 -4.36 -16.47 5.43
N LEU A 223 -3.04 -16.46 5.22
CA LEU A 223 -2.26 -15.23 5.09
C LEU A 223 -2.40 -14.73 3.66
N THR A 224 -2.82 -13.47 3.50
CA THR A 224 -3.00 -12.83 2.20
C THR A 224 -2.15 -11.57 2.12
N PRO A 225 -1.58 -11.25 0.94
CA PRO A 225 -0.70 -10.10 0.80
C PRO A 225 -1.49 -8.80 0.99
N THR A 226 -0.90 -7.86 1.72
CA THR A 226 -1.46 -6.52 1.99
C THR A 226 -0.63 -5.43 1.34
N ASP A 227 0.70 -5.58 1.26
CA ASP A 227 1.59 -4.68 0.53
C ASP A 227 2.88 -5.41 0.11
N GLY A 228 3.71 -4.78 -0.72
CA GLY A 228 4.96 -5.35 -1.17
C GLY A 228 5.96 -4.34 -1.69
N ILE A 229 7.23 -4.73 -1.66
CA ILE A 229 8.34 -3.95 -2.21
C ILE A 229 9.34 -4.86 -2.94
N GLY A 230 9.94 -4.29 -3.97
CA GLY A 230 11.06 -4.87 -4.68
C GLY A 230 12.39 -4.71 -3.92
N LEU A 231 13.22 -5.75 -3.92
CA LEU A 231 14.57 -5.72 -3.35
C LEU A 231 15.64 -5.53 -4.45
N PRO A 232 16.80 -4.92 -4.14
CA PRO A 232 17.84 -4.64 -5.13
C PRO A 232 18.38 -5.87 -5.88
N ASP A 233 18.24 -7.07 -5.30
CA ASP A 233 18.68 -8.33 -5.90
C ASP A 233 17.59 -9.09 -6.67
N GLY A 234 16.43 -8.47 -6.86
CA GLY A 234 15.31 -9.04 -7.62
C GLY A 234 14.33 -9.87 -6.79
N ARG A 235 14.60 -10.12 -5.51
CA ARG A 235 13.64 -10.69 -4.56
C ARG A 235 12.55 -9.67 -4.21
N TRP A 236 11.50 -10.14 -3.56
CA TRP A 236 10.42 -9.30 -3.05
C TRP A 236 10.26 -9.49 -1.55
N LEU A 237 9.88 -8.43 -0.87
CA LEU A 237 9.37 -8.50 0.49
C LEU A 237 7.89 -8.13 0.45
N LEU A 238 7.03 -8.97 1.00
CA LEU A 238 5.60 -8.73 1.13
C LEU A 238 5.22 -8.65 2.59
N SER A 239 4.26 -7.78 2.94
CA SER A 239 3.48 -7.92 4.16
C SER A 239 2.23 -8.76 3.88
N ALA A 240 1.78 -9.47 4.91
CA ALA A 240 0.57 -10.27 4.83
C ALA A 240 -0.18 -10.28 6.15
N ALA A 241 -1.50 -10.34 6.06
CA ALA A 241 -2.42 -10.42 7.19
C ALA A 241 -3.30 -11.66 7.09
N ALA A 242 -3.69 -12.21 8.23
CA ALA A 242 -4.65 -13.29 8.36
C ALA A 242 -5.92 -12.73 9.00
N GLU A 243 -6.87 -12.32 8.17
CA GLU A 243 -8.14 -11.74 8.61
C GLU A 243 -9.27 -12.76 8.54
N ASN A 244 -10.06 -12.86 9.62
CA ASN A 244 -11.20 -13.77 9.63
C ASN A 244 -12.41 -13.12 8.92
N THR A 245 -12.38 -13.12 7.60
CA THR A 245 -13.45 -12.58 6.72
C THR A 245 -14.76 -13.39 6.74
N GLY A 246 -14.91 -14.36 7.66
CA GLY A 246 -16.08 -15.24 7.75
C GLY A 246 -17.31 -14.64 8.45
N ASP A 247 -17.19 -13.48 9.08
CA ASP A 247 -18.30 -12.83 9.79
C ASP A 247 -18.44 -11.37 9.36
N SER A 248 -19.30 -11.12 8.35
CA SER A 248 -19.52 -9.82 7.69
C SER A 248 -20.01 -8.66 8.59
N VAL A 249 -20.09 -8.89 9.90
CA VAL A 249 -20.63 -7.96 10.91
C VAL A 249 -19.54 -7.47 11.87
N THR A 250 -18.43 -8.20 12.02
CA THR A 250 -17.26 -7.79 12.80
C THR A 250 -16.01 -8.25 12.07
N ASP A 251 -15.29 -7.31 11.46
CA ASP A 251 -13.89 -7.51 11.11
C ASP A 251 -13.18 -7.75 12.45
N GLY A 252 -13.01 -9.02 12.83
CA GLY A 252 -12.36 -9.40 14.08
C GLY A 252 -10.88 -9.01 14.04
N PRO A 253 -10.20 -8.93 15.20
CA PRO A 253 -8.79 -8.55 15.24
C PRO A 253 -7.97 -9.46 14.31
N CYS A 254 -7.00 -8.87 13.62
CA CYS A 254 -6.04 -9.58 12.77
C CYS A 254 -5.47 -10.81 13.50
N ALA A 255 -5.73 -12.01 12.95
CA ALA A 255 -5.38 -13.27 13.61
C ALA A 255 -3.89 -13.63 13.43
N GLY A 256 -3.19 -12.95 12.53
CA GLY A 256 -1.78 -13.14 12.26
C GLY A 256 -1.29 -12.10 11.28
N SER A 257 -0.04 -11.68 11.43
CA SER A 257 0.63 -10.76 10.52
C SER A 257 2.02 -11.29 10.23
N ALA A 258 2.50 -11.13 9.01
CA ALA A 258 3.75 -11.71 8.57
C ALA A 258 4.50 -10.83 7.57
N LEU A 259 5.81 -11.02 7.52
CA LEU A 259 6.65 -10.63 6.40
C LEU A 259 7.08 -11.88 5.63
N ALA A 260 6.88 -11.87 4.32
CA ALA A 260 7.26 -12.96 3.43
C ALA A 260 8.31 -12.47 2.43
N LEU A 261 9.42 -13.20 2.36
CA LEU A 261 10.48 -13.00 1.39
C LEU A 261 10.28 -13.98 0.24
N LEU A 262 10.12 -13.45 -0.97
CA LEU A 262 9.86 -14.24 -2.17
C LEU A 262 11.01 -14.07 -3.16
N ASP A 263 11.23 -15.08 -3.99
CA ASP A 263 12.15 -14.96 -5.12
C ASP A 263 11.54 -14.15 -6.28
N SER A 264 12.31 -13.98 -7.36
CA SER A 264 11.88 -13.26 -8.55
C SER A 264 10.84 -13.99 -9.40
N LYS A 265 10.26 -15.10 -8.91
CA LYS A 265 9.15 -15.86 -9.51
C LYS A 265 7.95 -15.96 -8.57
N GLY A 266 8.04 -15.39 -7.37
CA GLY A 266 6.96 -15.45 -6.38
C GLY A 266 6.99 -16.71 -5.51
N ASP A 267 8.05 -17.51 -5.54
CA ASP A 267 8.21 -18.64 -4.63
C ASP A 267 8.65 -18.12 -3.24
N VAL A 268 7.98 -18.58 -2.19
CA VAL A 268 8.27 -18.16 -0.81
C VAL A 268 9.59 -18.77 -0.34
N LEU A 269 10.58 -17.91 -0.06
CA LEU A 269 11.88 -18.28 0.47
C LEU A 269 11.90 -18.31 2.00
N ALA A 270 11.23 -17.34 2.62
CA ALA A 270 11.07 -17.26 4.06
C ALA A 270 9.76 -16.57 4.41
N LEU A 271 9.18 -16.96 5.55
CA LEU A 271 8.00 -16.34 6.11
C LEU A 271 8.19 -16.21 7.61
N HIS A 272 7.96 -15.00 8.12
CA HIS A 272 8.17 -14.65 9.51
C HIS A 272 6.93 -13.98 10.08
N LEU A 273 6.36 -14.56 11.13
CA LEU A 273 5.25 -13.93 11.85
C LEU A 273 5.74 -12.72 12.63
N LEU A 274 4.89 -11.71 12.75
CA LEU A 274 5.09 -10.53 13.57
C LEU A 274 4.42 -10.72 14.93
N GLU A 275 5.18 -10.53 16.00
CA GLU A 275 4.67 -10.56 17.37
C GLU A 275 3.54 -9.54 17.54
N GLY A 276 2.46 -9.97 18.21
CA GLY A 276 1.28 -9.13 18.44
C GLY A 276 0.33 -9.00 17.25
N ALA A 277 0.65 -9.62 16.10
CA ALA A 277 -0.18 -9.61 14.89
C ALA A 277 -0.67 -8.20 14.45
N PRO A 278 0.19 -7.17 14.38
CA PRO A 278 -0.22 -5.87 13.86
C PRO A 278 -0.68 -6.01 12.41
N LYS A 279 -1.86 -5.51 12.05
CA LYS A 279 -2.35 -5.54 10.67
C LYS A 279 -1.55 -4.58 9.81
N VAL A 280 -0.43 -5.04 9.28
CA VAL A 280 0.49 -4.26 8.45
C VAL A 280 -0.10 -4.18 7.05
N GLU A 281 -0.35 -2.97 6.57
CA GLU A 281 -0.91 -2.70 5.24
C GLU A 281 -0.05 -1.77 4.38
N GLY A 282 1.12 -1.39 4.88
CA GLY A 282 2.12 -0.70 4.07
C GLY A 282 3.52 -0.99 4.56
N ILE A 283 4.47 -1.24 3.65
CA ILE A 283 5.87 -1.50 3.99
C ILE A 283 6.85 -0.71 3.12
N ALA A 284 7.96 -0.31 3.72
CA ALA A 284 9.07 0.34 3.01
C ALA A 284 10.42 -0.03 3.61
N LEU A 285 11.48 0.17 2.83
CA LEU A 285 12.86 0.04 3.32
C LEU A 285 13.51 1.41 3.44
N VAL A 286 14.22 1.60 4.55
CA VAL A 286 15.13 2.73 4.72
C VAL A 286 16.51 2.22 5.08
N MET A 287 17.53 2.91 4.59
CA MET A 287 18.91 2.67 4.97
C MET A 287 19.29 3.61 6.12
N LYS A 288 19.72 3.03 7.25
CA LYS A 288 20.25 3.75 8.40
C LYS A 288 21.72 3.39 8.60
N GLY A 289 22.60 4.15 7.94
CA GLY A 289 24.00 3.79 7.82
C GLY A 289 24.16 2.50 7.01
N ASN A 290 24.77 1.47 7.60
CA ASN A 290 24.94 0.16 6.96
C ASN A 290 23.81 -0.84 7.28
N ALA A 291 22.82 -0.43 8.09
CA ALA A 291 21.70 -1.28 8.46
C ALA A 291 20.48 -0.96 7.60
N THR A 292 19.84 -2.00 7.08
CA THR A 292 18.54 -1.92 6.43
C THR A 292 17.45 -2.04 7.50
N GLN A 293 16.44 -1.19 7.45
CA GLN A 293 15.29 -1.25 8.33
C GLN A 293 14.01 -1.31 7.50
N VAL A 294 13.12 -2.25 7.83
CA VAL A 294 11.75 -2.29 7.32
C VAL A 294 10.91 -1.35 8.19
N LEU A 295 10.25 -0.39 7.56
CA LEU A 295 9.20 0.42 8.15
C LEU A 295 7.85 -0.15 7.74
N MET A 296 6.88 -0.08 8.63
CA MET A 296 5.54 -0.63 8.42
C MET A 296 4.48 0.34 8.95
N VAL A 297 3.43 0.58 8.18
CA VAL A 297 2.20 1.22 8.68
C VAL A 297 1.11 0.17 8.88
N THR A 298 0.19 0.45 9.80
CA THR A 298 -0.86 -0.49 10.18
C THR A 298 -2.25 0.09 9.98
N ASP A 299 -3.22 -0.75 9.64
CA ASP A 299 -4.63 -0.50 9.90
C ASP A 299 -4.96 -0.91 11.33
N ALA A 300 -5.71 -0.07 12.06
CA ALA A 300 -6.12 -0.37 13.41
C ALA A 300 -7.39 -1.22 13.48
N ASP A 301 -8.14 -1.38 12.37
CA ASP A 301 -9.49 -1.98 12.28
C ASP A 301 -10.53 -1.35 13.24
N ASP A 302 -10.15 -0.32 13.97
CA ASP A 302 -10.97 0.41 14.93
C ASP A 302 -10.78 1.92 14.68
N PRO A 303 -11.83 2.63 14.23
CA PRO A 303 -11.73 4.06 13.93
C PRO A 303 -11.44 4.94 15.17
N THR A 304 -11.47 4.37 16.37
CA THR A 304 -11.13 5.04 17.63
C THR A 304 -9.65 4.90 18.01
N LEU A 305 -8.91 4.01 17.35
CA LEU A 305 -7.49 3.77 17.59
C LEU A 305 -6.64 4.41 16.48
N ALA A 306 -5.46 4.87 16.86
CA ALA A 306 -4.48 5.38 15.91
C ALA A 306 -3.72 4.21 15.27
N SER A 307 -3.59 4.27 13.94
CA SER A 307 -2.61 3.50 13.19
C SER A 307 -1.19 3.74 13.73
N GLN A 308 -0.29 2.81 13.46
CA GLN A 308 1.07 2.83 13.98
C GLN A 308 2.09 2.87 12.85
N LEU A 309 3.19 3.59 13.07
CA LEU A 309 4.44 3.41 12.33
C LEU A 309 5.35 2.50 13.15
N LEU A 310 5.66 1.34 12.61
CA LEU A 310 6.54 0.34 13.21
C LEU A 310 7.87 0.27 12.46
N SER A 311 8.88 -0.26 13.12
CA SER A 311 10.20 -0.51 12.54
C SER A 311 10.74 -1.87 12.91
N LEU A 312 11.56 -2.43 12.03
CA LEU A 312 12.13 -3.74 12.21
C LEU A 312 13.49 -3.83 11.50
N ASP A 313 14.54 -4.14 12.25
CA ASP A 313 15.92 -4.17 11.74
C ASP A 313 16.13 -5.41 10.88
N ALA A 314 16.38 -5.26 9.58
CA ALA A 314 16.17 -6.31 8.58
C ALA A 314 17.37 -7.24 8.35
N PHE A 315 17.88 -7.88 9.41
CA PHE A 315 19.11 -8.71 9.34
C PHE A 315 18.96 -10.04 8.58
N TRP A 316 17.74 -10.43 8.20
CA TRP A 316 17.40 -11.67 7.48
C TRP A 316 17.11 -11.45 5.99
N LEU A 317 17.15 -10.20 5.51
CA LEU A 317 17.08 -9.89 4.09
C LEU A 317 18.39 -10.26 3.40
#